data_AF-A0A7J7MQB2-F1
#
_entry.id   AF-A0A7J7MQB2-F1
#
_cell.length_a   1.000
_cell.length_b   1.000
_cell.length_c   1.000
_cell.angle_alpha   90.00
_cell.angle_beta   90.00
_cell.angle_gamma   90.00
#
_symmetry.space_group_name_H-M   'P 1'
#
loop_
_entity.id
_entity.type
_entity.pdbx_description
1 polymer ?
#
loop_
_entity_poly.entity_id
_entity_poly.type
_entity_poly.pdbx_seq_one_letter_code
_entity_poly.pdbx_strand_id
1 'polypeptide(L)'
;MLPMINGFMNYGQQTVRAVRYIGQSFMIILSYTNRLPVTIQYPYEKLITLERFRGRIHLEFDKCIACEVYIRVCSINLPVVDWRLEMDI
;
A
#
# COMPACT_ATOMS: atom_id res chain seq x y z
N MET A 1 -36.46 -25.74 40.46
CA MET A 1 -35.07 -26.25 40.28
C MET A 1 -34.70 -26.46 38.80
N LEU A 2 -35.59 -26.98 37.95
CA LEU A 2 -35.35 -27.19 36.51
C LEU A 2 -34.86 -25.98 35.67
N PRO A 3 -35.39 -24.75 35.81
CA PRO A 3 -34.98 -23.63 34.95
C PRO A 3 -33.54 -23.16 35.23
N MET A 4 -33.07 -23.31 36.47
CA MET A 4 -31.70 -22.97 36.86
C MET A 4 -30.68 -23.94 36.26
N ILE A 5 -31.02 -25.23 36.22
CA ILE A 5 -30.20 -26.28 35.58
C ILE A 5 -30.13 -26.06 34.06
N ASN A 6 -31.25 -25.70 33.44
CA ASN A 6 -31.30 -25.44 32.00
C ASN A 6 -30.48 -24.19 31.61
N GLY A 7 -30.51 -23.14 32.44
CA GLY A 7 -29.65 -21.96 32.28
C GLY A 7 -28.16 -22.29 32.37
N PHE A 8 -27.76 -23.10 33.36
CA PHE A 8 -26.39 -23.56 33.52
C PHE A 8 -25.92 -24.40 32.31
N MET A 9 -26.75 -25.32 31.81
CA MET A 9 -26.43 -26.11 30.61
C MET A 9 -26.27 -25.22 29.36
N ASN A 10 -27.14 -24.24 29.16
CA ASN A 10 -27.05 -23.31 28.04
C ASN A 10 -25.79 -22.44 28.11
N TYR A 11 -25.43 -21.95 29.29
CA TYR A 11 -24.21 -21.19 29.53
C TYR A 11 -22.95 -22.03 29.26
N GLY A 12 -22.93 -23.29 29.72
CA GLY A 12 -21.86 -24.24 29.42
C GLY A 12 -21.71 -24.50 27.92
N GLN A 13 -22.83 -24.71 27.20
CA GLN A 13 -22.82 -24.87 25.75
C GLN A 13 -22.30 -23.62 25.03
N GLN A 14 -22.67 -22.42 25.46
CA GLN A 14 -22.15 -21.17 24.91
C GLN A 14 -20.64 -21.03 25.14
N THR A 15 -20.17 -21.38 26.34
CA THR A 15 -18.75 -21.32 26.71
C THR A 15 -17.91 -22.27 25.85
N VAL A 16 -18.38 -23.51 25.64
CA VAL A 16 -17.71 -24.49 24.77
C VAL A 16 -17.66 -24.02 23.31
N ARG A 17 -18.73 -23.38 22.81
CA ARG A 17 -18.72 -22.78 21.47
C ARG A 17 -17.70 -21.64 21.39
N ALA A 18 -17.67 -20.74 22.37
CA ALA A 18 -16.72 -19.63 22.42
C ALA A 18 -15.26 -20.11 22.45
N VAL A 19 -14.95 -21.09 23.31
CA VAL A 19 -13.60 -21.69 23.40
C VAL A 19 -13.20 -22.36 22.09
N ARG A 20 -14.13 -23.03 21.38
CA ARG A 20 -13.84 -23.60 20.06
C ARG A 20 -13.46 -22.54 19.04
N TYR A 21 -14.19 -21.43 18.98
CA TYR A 21 -13.85 -20.35 18.04
C TYR A 21 -12.51 -19.68 18.38
N ILE A 22 -12.25 -19.43 19.67
CA ILE A 22 -10.97 -18.87 20.12
C ILE A 22 -9.81 -19.83 19.80
N GLY A 23 -9.99 -21.12 20.06
CA GLY A 23 -9.02 -22.15 19.74
C GLY A 23 -8.72 -22.23 18.24
N GLN A 24 -9.74 -22.11 17.39
CA GLN A 24 -9.56 -22.05 15.94
C GLN A 24 -8.75 -20.82 15.52
N SER A 25 -9.06 -19.64 16.05
CA SER A 25 -8.29 -18.42 15.77
C SER A 25 -6.84 -18.54 16.22
N PHE A 26 -6.60 -19.10 17.41
CA PHE A 26 -5.26 -19.30 17.94
C PHE A 26 -4.43 -20.25 17.05
N MET A 27 -5.02 -21.36 16.61
CA MET A 27 -4.36 -22.29 15.69
C MET A 27 -3.95 -21.62 14.38
N ILE A 28 -4.78 -20.72 13.84
CA ILE A 28 -4.45 -19.95 12.64
C ILE A 28 -3.27 -19.00 12.91
N ILE A 29 -3.31 -18.23 14.00
CA ILE A 29 -2.22 -17.29 14.35
C ILE A 29 -0.89 -18.04 14.47
N LEU A 30 -0.88 -19.17 15.18
CA LEU A 30 0.32 -20.00 15.34
C LEU A 30 0.82 -20.56 14.00
N SER A 31 -0.09 -20.85 13.06
CA SER A 31 0.29 -21.28 11.71
C SER A 31 0.93 -20.15 10.89
N TYR A 32 0.58 -18.89 11.14
CA TYR A 32 1.16 -17.72 10.48
C TYR A 32 2.52 -17.34 11.06
N THR A 33 2.74 -17.51 12.37
CA THR A 33 4.04 -17.23 12.99
C THR A 33 5.16 -18.14 12.49
N ASN A 34 4.80 -19.33 11.99
CA ASN A 34 5.76 -20.28 11.40
C ASN A 34 6.10 -19.97 9.93
N ARG A 35 5.45 -18.98 9.29
CA ARG A 35 5.75 -18.58 7.91
C ARG A 35 6.83 -17.51 7.90
N LEU A 36 7.66 -17.53 6.86
CA LEU A 36 8.63 -16.45 6.63
C LEU A 36 7.89 -15.12 6.41
N PRO A 37 8.41 -14.00 6.92
CA PRO A 37 7.81 -12.69 6.74
C PRO A 37 7.83 -12.30 5.27
N VAL A 38 6.67 -11.85 4.75
CA VAL A 38 6.54 -11.30 3.39
C VAL A 38 6.61 -9.78 3.49
N THR A 39 7.81 -9.27 3.78
CA THR A 39 8.10 -7.84 3.96
C THR A 39 9.39 -7.48 3.22
N ILE A 40 9.52 -6.23 2.77
CA ILE A 40 10.79 -5.70 2.24
C ILE A 40 11.34 -4.69 3.25
N GLN A 41 12.58 -4.90 3.69
CA GLN A 41 13.22 -4.02 4.67
C GLN A 41 13.83 -2.77 4.00
N TYR A 42 13.02 -1.75 3.75
CA TYR A 42 13.55 -0.45 3.31
C TYR A 42 14.39 0.22 4.42
N PRO A 43 15.55 0.84 4.12
CA PRO A 43 16.17 1.09 2.80
C PRO A 43 17.15 -0.01 2.34
N TYR A 44 17.35 -1.04 3.16
CA TYR A 44 18.38 -2.08 2.95
C TYR A 44 18.04 -3.01 1.79
N GLU A 45 16.76 -3.37 1.65
CA GLU A 45 16.23 -4.15 0.55
C GLU A 45 15.45 -3.24 -0.39
N LYS A 46 15.82 -3.24 -1.68
CA LYS A 46 15.14 -2.45 -2.71
C LYS A 46 14.20 -3.34 -3.52
N LEU A 47 12.97 -2.87 -3.69
CA LEU A 47 12.02 -3.45 -4.62
C LEU A 47 12.42 -3.14 -6.07
N ILE A 48 12.30 -4.12 -6.95
CA ILE A 48 12.45 -3.93 -8.38
C ILE A 48 11.21 -3.18 -8.89
N THR A 49 11.43 -2.03 -9.52
CA THR A 49 10.34 -1.25 -10.14
C THR A 49 9.90 -1.90 -11.44
N LEU A 50 8.60 -1.81 -11.74
CA LEU A 50 8.06 -2.23 -13.03
C LEU A 50 8.60 -1.35 -14.17
N GLU A 51 8.61 -1.86 -15.40
CA GLU A 51 9.12 -1.15 -16.60
C GLU A 51 8.46 0.22 -16.83
N ARG A 52 7.16 0.34 -16.51
CA ARG A 52 6.38 1.59 -16.66
C ARG A 52 6.22 2.37 -15.36
N PHE A 53 7.07 2.11 -14.36
CA PHE A 53 7.05 2.88 -13.13
C PHE A 53 7.40 4.34 -13.41
N ARG A 54 6.48 5.24 -13.07
CA ARG A 54 6.68 6.69 -13.25
C ARG A 54 7.43 7.24 -12.03
N GLY A 55 8.75 7.27 -12.13
CA GLY A 55 9.64 7.85 -11.12
C GLY A 55 9.81 9.37 -11.30
N ARG A 56 11.04 9.84 -11.08
CA ARG A 56 11.39 11.24 -11.34
C ARG A 56 11.50 11.48 -12.84
N ILE A 57 10.99 12.63 -13.30
CA ILE A 57 11.07 13.04 -14.71
C ILE A 57 12.52 13.43 -15.01
N HIS A 58 13.10 12.82 -16.04
CA HIS A 58 14.40 13.21 -16.59
C HIS A 58 14.16 14.24 -17.71
N LEU A 59 14.86 15.37 -17.66
CA LEU A 59 14.79 16.42 -18.67
C LEU A 59 16.11 16.50 -19.43
N GLU A 60 16.03 16.37 -20.74
CA GLU A 60 17.16 16.61 -21.64
C GLU A 60 17.03 18.02 -22.22
N PHE A 61 17.90 18.93 -21.78
CA PHE A 61 17.82 20.35 -22.13
C PHE A 61 18.04 20.59 -23.63
N ASP A 62 18.98 19.86 -24.25
CA ASP A 62 19.33 20.02 -25.67
C ASP A 62 18.17 19.70 -26.63
N LYS A 63 17.19 18.91 -26.18
CA LYS A 63 16.01 18.54 -26.97
C LYS A 63 14.79 19.43 -26.72
N CYS A 64 14.82 20.27 -25.69
CA CYS A 64 13.70 21.12 -25.34
C CYS A 64 13.67 22.37 -26.24
N ILE A 65 12.61 22.52 -27.03
CA ILE A 65 12.39 23.70 -27.91
C ILE A 65 11.48 24.76 -27.27
N ALA A 66 11.33 24.75 -25.95
CA ALA A 66 10.47 25.68 -25.21
C ALA A 66 9.02 25.79 -25.75
N CYS A 67 8.38 24.67 -26.09
CA CYS A 67 7.04 24.64 -26.69
C CYS A 67 5.86 24.76 -25.71
N GLU A 68 6.14 24.80 -24.40
CA GLU A 68 5.16 24.94 -23.30
C GLU A 68 4.04 23.86 -23.25
N VAL A 69 4.18 22.76 -23.99
CA VAL A 69 3.20 21.66 -23.99
C VAL A 69 3.08 21.00 -22.62
N TYR A 70 4.20 20.82 -21.92
CA TYR A 70 4.21 20.26 -20.56
C TYR A 70 3.41 21.10 -19.57
N ILE A 71 3.36 22.43 -19.74
CA ILE A 71 2.57 23.33 -18.88
C ILE A 71 1.10 23.10 -19.17
N ARG A 72 0.70 23.24 -20.45
CA ARG A 72 -0.71 23.13 -20.89
C ARG A 72 -1.36 21.78 -20.56
N VAL A 73 -0.59 20.69 -20.60
CA VAL A 73 -1.09 19.34 -20.31
C VAL A 73 -1.08 19.03 -18.80
N CYS A 74 -0.23 19.69 -18.01
CA CYS A 74 -0.14 19.44 -16.59
C CYS A 74 -1.38 20.01 -15.87
N SER A 75 -2.07 19.19 -15.08
CA SER A 75 -3.28 19.60 -14.36
C SER A 75 -3.09 20.78 -13.40
N ILE A 76 -1.86 21.01 -12.94
CA ILE A 76 -1.51 22.07 -11.97
C ILE A 76 -0.53 23.11 -12.54
N ASN A 77 -0.16 23.01 -13.83
CA ASN A 77 0.85 23.87 -14.46
C ASN A 77 2.19 23.90 -13.70
N LEU A 78 2.69 22.74 -13.25
CA LEU A 78 3.91 22.64 -12.43
C LEU A 78 5.22 23.07 -13.13
N PRO A 79 5.52 22.63 -14.38
CA PRO A 79 6.80 22.96 -14.98
C PRO A 79 6.85 24.46 -15.34
N VAL A 80 7.96 25.11 -15.00
CA VAL A 80 8.23 26.50 -15.38
C VAL A 80 9.21 26.47 -16.54
N VAL A 81 8.85 27.10 -17.65
CA VAL A 81 9.70 27.25 -18.83
C VAL A 81 9.95 28.74 -19.00
N ASP A 82 11.21 29.15 -18.89
CA ASP A 82 11.67 30.50 -19.18
C ASP A 82 12.63 30.44 -20.37
N TRP A 83 12.34 31.20 -21.41
CA TRP A 83 13.13 31.24 -22.63
C TRP A 83 13.13 32.66 -23.20
N ARG A 84 14.26 33.05 -23.80
CA ARG A 84 14.39 34.32 -24.53
C ARG A 84 14.75 34.03 -25.97
N LEU A 85 14.06 34.69 -26.89
CA LEU A 85 14.46 34.72 -28.28
C LEU A 85 15.53 35.80 -28.46
N GLU A 86 16.77 35.41 -28.71
CA GLU A 86 17.76 36.33 -29.24
C GLU A 86 17.53 36.46 -30.76
N MET A 87 17.14 37.66 -31.17
CA MET A 87 17.15 38.02 -32.59
C MET A 87 18.54 38.57 -32.90
N ASP A 88 19.36 37.77 -33.56
CA ASP A 88 20.58 38.28 -34.19
C ASP A 88 20.15 39.19 -35.36
N ILE A 89 20.29 40.50 -35.16
CA ILE A 89 20.27 41.52 -36.21
C ILE A 89 21.70 41.77 -36.64
#